data_AF-A0A8J5MYZ4-F1
#
_entry.id   AF-A0A8J5MYZ4-F1
#
_cell.length_a   1.000
_cell.length_b   1.000
_cell.length_c   1.000
_cell.angle_alpha   90.00
_cell.angle_beta   90.00
_cell.angle_gamma   90.00
#
_symmetry.space_group_name_H-M   'P 1'
#
loop_
_entity.id
_entity.type
_entity.pdbx_description
1 polymer ?
#
loop_
_entity_poly.entity_id
_entity_poly.type
_entity_poly.pdbx_seq_one_letter_code
_entity_poly.pdbx_strand_id
1 'polypeptide(L)'
;MVDQVEETYSFLVAKETTLESAVASDMLIQIKDMINTKKAELSTRSKTSQLWINYQRMLRTARMVIRADRTGSWMMHLRAVSDCLPIFAAAGHYNYLNSAYLYVQEMCQLEARHPDVYDKFSRGFHVIRRSNQCWAGLSSDLMIEQTLMRSLKSSGGLTHGSGMTEEMRALWTMSIPITSEYNNAMQEFNDLTYTTSEQHR
;
A
#
# COMPACT_ATOMS: atom_id res chain seq x y z
N MET A 1 -22.07 11.37 24.00
CA MET A 1 -21.56 10.99 22.66
C MET A 1 -20.27 10.18 22.76
N VAL A 2 -19.21 10.68 23.42
CA VAL A 2 -17.94 9.92 23.55
C VAL A 2 -18.13 8.61 24.32
N ASP A 3 -18.81 8.66 25.48
CA ASP A 3 -19.02 7.48 26.34
C ASP A 3 -19.79 6.35 25.64
N GLN A 4 -20.80 6.69 24.83
CA GLN A 4 -21.58 5.72 24.07
C GLN A 4 -20.82 5.18 22.83
N VAL A 5 -19.83 5.92 22.30
CA VAL A 5 -18.91 5.39 21.28
C VAL A 5 -17.93 4.40 21.91
N GLU A 6 -17.43 4.69 23.10
CA GLU A 6 -16.63 3.74 23.88
C GLU A 6 -17.43 2.49 24.23
N GLU A 7 -18.72 2.64 24.54
CA GLU A 7 -19.65 1.53 24.77
C GLU A 7 -19.85 0.69 23.49
N THR A 8 -20.13 1.35 22.35
CA THR A 8 -20.24 0.66 21.03
C THR A 8 -18.95 -0.06 20.66
N TYR A 9 -17.79 0.54 20.94
CA TYR A 9 -16.48 -0.08 20.75
C TYR A 9 -16.28 -1.29 21.67
N SER A 10 -16.68 -1.18 22.93
CA SER A 10 -16.62 -2.29 23.88
C SER A 10 -17.48 -3.47 23.43
N PHE A 11 -18.70 -3.21 22.95
CA PHE A 11 -19.57 -4.24 22.36
C PHE A 11 -18.97 -4.88 21.10
N LEU A 12 -18.28 -4.08 20.26
CA LEU A 12 -17.57 -4.60 19.09
C LEU A 12 -16.41 -5.52 19.48
N VAL A 13 -15.61 -5.13 20.49
CA VAL A 13 -14.49 -5.94 21.00
C VAL A 13 -14.98 -7.22 21.66
N ALA A 14 -16.11 -7.14 22.40
CA ALA A 14 -16.79 -8.29 23.00
C ALA A 14 -17.50 -9.19 21.98
N LYS A 15 -17.56 -8.78 20.70
CA LYS A 15 -18.28 -9.46 19.60
C LYS A 15 -19.80 -9.54 19.82
N GLU A 16 -20.34 -8.67 20.65
CA GLU A 16 -21.79 -8.53 20.91
C GLU A 16 -22.50 -7.73 19.81
N THR A 17 -21.72 -7.03 18.98
CA THR A 17 -22.22 -6.22 17.86
C THR A 17 -21.33 -6.46 16.64
N THR A 18 -21.92 -6.45 15.44
CA THR A 18 -21.17 -6.60 14.17
C THR A 18 -20.51 -5.29 13.76
N LEU A 19 -19.47 -5.35 12.93
CA LEU A 19 -18.83 -4.15 12.41
C LEU A 19 -19.82 -3.31 11.59
N GLU A 20 -20.68 -3.97 10.83
CA GLU A 20 -21.69 -3.34 9.97
C GLU A 20 -22.69 -2.55 10.81
N SER A 21 -23.23 -3.15 11.88
CA SER A 21 -24.16 -2.45 12.77
C SER A 21 -23.49 -1.35 13.59
N ALA A 22 -22.24 -1.55 14.01
CA ALA A 22 -21.47 -0.51 14.70
C ALA A 22 -21.24 0.70 13.79
N VAL A 23 -20.81 0.48 12.54
CA VAL A 23 -20.56 1.55 11.54
C VAL A 23 -21.85 2.24 11.10
N ALA A 24 -22.97 1.52 11.08
CA ALA A 24 -24.29 2.06 10.76
C ALA A 24 -24.94 2.82 11.93
N SER A 25 -24.32 2.85 13.11
CA SER A 25 -24.83 3.60 14.26
C SER A 25 -24.99 5.08 13.93
N ASP A 26 -26.19 5.62 14.16
CA ASP A 26 -26.53 7.04 13.96
C ASP A 26 -25.51 7.98 14.62
N MET A 27 -24.94 7.54 15.74
CA MET A 27 -23.92 8.27 16.47
C MET A 27 -22.61 8.43 15.72
N LEU A 28 -22.11 7.36 15.10
CA LEU A 28 -20.88 7.44 14.31
C LEU A 28 -21.10 8.29 13.05
N ILE A 29 -22.31 8.23 12.48
CA ILE A 29 -22.71 9.10 11.38
C ILE A 29 -22.68 10.57 11.83
N GLN A 30 -23.31 10.90 12.97
CA GLN A 30 -23.30 12.25 13.53
C GLN A 30 -21.88 12.77 13.82
N ILE A 31 -21.01 11.96 14.42
CA ILE A 31 -19.61 12.35 14.69
C ILE A 31 -18.86 12.60 13.39
N LYS A 32 -19.04 11.72 12.40
CA LYS A 32 -18.43 11.87 11.08
C LYS A 32 -18.87 13.17 10.42
N ASP A 33 -20.15 13.51 10.52
CA ASP A 33 -20.70 14.75 9.97
C ASP A 33 -20.19 15.98 10.72
N MET A 34 -20.16 15.95 12.05
CA MET A 34 -19.57 17.03 12.87
C MET A 34 -18.10 17.28 12.49
N ILE A 35 -17.30 16.21 12.33
CA ILE A 35 -15.90 16.31 11.91
C ILE A 35 -15.80 16.90 10.50
N ASN A 36 -16.65 16.48 9.57
CA ASN A 36 -16.64 16.99 8.20
C ASN A 36 -17.02 18.48 8.15
N THR A 37 -18.06 18.88 8.86
CA THR A 37 -18.46 20.29 9.03
C THR A 37 -17.32 21.11 9.61
N LYS A 38 -16.67 20.61 10.67
CA LYS A 38 -15.55 21.33 11.28
C LYS A 38 -14.35 21.47 10.34
N LYS A 39 -14.05 20.43 9.56
CA LYS A 39 -12.99 20.49 8.54
C LYS A 39 -13.33 21.51 7.45
N ALA A 40 -14.59 21.60 7.03
CA ALA A 40 -15.04 22.59 6.04
C ALA A 40 -14.88 24.02 6.59
N GLU A 41 -15.35 24.29 7.81
CA GLU A 41 -15.15 25.58 8.50
C GLU A 41 -13.67 25.95 8.62
N LEU A 42 -12.82 25.01 9.04
CA LEU A 42 -11.40 25.26 9.20
C LEU A 42 -10.72 25.54 7.85
N SER A 43 -11.16 24.88 6.78
CA SER A 43 -10.57 25.06 5.45
C SER A 43 -10.78 26.46 4.87
N THR A 44 -11.82 27.19 5.30
CA THR A 44 -12.09 28.56 4.84
C THR A 44 -11.48 29.63 5.75
N ARG A 45 -11.09 29.27 6.99
CA ARG A 45 -10.57 30.21 8.00
C ARG A 45 -9.21 30.83 7.63
N SER A 46 -8.30 30.04 7.07
CA SER A 46 -6.96 30.54 6.66
C SER A 46 -6.28 29.60 5.68
N LYS A 47 -5.32 30.14 4.91
CA LYS A 47 -4.48 29.35 3.99
C LYS A 47 -3.74 28.21 4.71
N THR A 48 -3.21 28.48 5.91
CA THR A 48 -2.53 27.46 6.73
C THR A 48 -3.48 26.34 7.16
N SER A 49 -4.70 26.69 7.58
CA SER A 49 -5.70 25.67 7.96
C SER A 49 -6.11 24.84 6.75
N GLN A 50 -6.33 25.47 5.60
CA GLN A 50 -6.63 24.80 4.34
C GLN A 50 -5.52 23.81 3.93
N LEU A 51 -4.25 24.21 4.08
CA LEU A 51 -3.09 23.36 3.82
C LEU A 51 -3.12 22.09 4.68
N TRP A 52 -3.34 22.22 5.99
CA TRP A 52 -3.41 21.06 6.90
C TRP A 52 -4.58 20.12 6.58
N ILE A 53 -5.74 20.66 6.21
CA ILE A 53 -6.89 19.84 5.78
C ILE A 53 -6.57 19.09 4.49
N ASN A 54 -5.92 19.73 3.52
CA ASN A 54 -5.47 19.08 2.29
C ASN A 54 -4.42 17.99 2.57
N TYR A 55 -3.47 18.25 3.47
CA TYR A 55 -2.49 17.26 3.90
C TYR A 55 -3.14 16.03 4.54
N GLN A 56 -4.15 16.21 5.39
CA GLN A 56 -4.93 15.08 5.94
C GLN A 56 -5.63 14.26 4.85
N ARG A 57 -6.13 14.91 3.78
CA ARG A 57 -6.72 14.22 2.63
C ARG A 57 -5.66 13.40 1.89
N MET A 58 -4.47 13.96 1.65
CA MET A 58 -3.35 13.22 1.04
C MET A 58 -2.93 12.01 1.88
N LEU A 59 -2.80 12.15 3.20
CA LEU A 59 -2.52 11.04 4.11
C LEU A 59 -3.61 9.97 4.12
N ARG A 60 -4.88 10.37 3.91
CA ARG A 60 -5.97 9.40 3.75
C ARG A 60 -5.81 8.62 2.45
N THR A 61 -5.49 9.27 1.33
CA THR A 61 -5.23 8.61 0.05
C THR A 61 -4.05 7.63 0.16
N ALA A 62 -2.93 8.04 0.76
CA ALA A 62 -1.79 7.15 0.97
C ALA A 62 -2.16 5.90 1.79
N ARG A 63 -2.95 6.06 2.86
CA ARG A 63 -3.47 4.93 3.64
C ARG A 63 -4.43 4.03 2.85
N MET A 64 -5.20 4.58 1.92
CA MET A 64 -6.09 3.80 1.05
C MET A 64 -5.28 2.92 0.09
N VAL A 65 -4.16 3.40 -0.46
CA VAL A 65 -3.26 2.59 -1.28
C VAL A 65 -2.71 1.41 -0.46
N ILE A 66 -2.17 1.69 0.74
CA ILE A 66 -1.67 0.64 1.63
C ILE A 66 -2.77 -0.36 1.95
N ARG A 67 -3.97 0.10 2.33
CA ARG A 67 -5.09 -0.76 2.67
C ARG A 67 -5.50 -1.64 1.48
N ALA A 68 -5.57 -1.07 0.28
CA ALA A 68 -5.90 -1.82 -0.92
C ALA A 68 -4.92 -2.97 -1.15
N ASP A 69 -3.63 -2.69 -1.05
CA ASP A 69 -2.59 -3.69 -1.24
C ASP A 69 -2.60 -4.74 -0.12
N ARG A 70 -2.68 -4.31 1.15
CA ARG A 70 -2.73 -5.22 2.31
C ARG A 70 -3.90 -6.18 2.22
N THR A 71 -5.06 -5.70 1.77
CA THR A 71 -6.28 -6.49 1.61
C THR A 71 -6.38 -7.22 0.27
N GLY A 72 -5.50 -6.90 -0.69
CA GLY A 72 -5.60 -7.37 -2.08
C GLY A 72 -6.95 -7.04 -2.74
N SER A 73 -7.53 -5.89 -2.43
CA SER A 73 -8.80 -5.45 -3.02
C SER A 73 -8.54 -4.65 -4.29
N TRP A 74 -8.81 -5.25 -5.45
CA TRP A 74 -8.54 -4.63 -6.75
C TRP A 74 -9.35 -3.35 -6.98
N MET A 75 -10.64 -3.37 -6.64
CA MET A 75 -11.50 -2.19 -6.74
C MET A 75 -11.00 -1.05 -5.86
N MET A 76 -10.55 -1.37 -4.63
CA MET A 76 -9.99 -0.36 -3.73
C MET A 76 -8.66 0.18 -4.26
N HIS A 77 -7.83 -0.67 -4.87
CA HIS A 77 -6.55 -0.28 -5.47
C HIS A 77 -6.77 0.74 -6.59
N LEU A 78 -7.64 0.43 -7.57
CA LEU A 78 -7.95 1.36 -8.65
C LEU A 78 -8.53 2.68 -8.15
N ARG A 79 -9.42 2.62 -7.15
CA ARG A 79 -9.95 3.83 -6.53
C ARG A 79 -8.86 4.67 -5.87
N ALA A 80 -7.96 4.03 -5.11
CA ALA A 80 -6.88 4.72 -4.42
C ALA A 80 -5.89 5.36 -5.39
N VAL A 81 -5.52 4.66 -6.49
CA VAL A 81 -4.65 5.22 -7.54
C VAL A 81 -5.33 6.38 -8.25
N SER A 82 -6.63 6.28 -8.54
CA SER A 82 -7.40 7.40 -9.10
C SER A 82 -7.42 8.61 -8.16
N ASP A 83 -7.55 8.39 -6.85
CA ASP A 83 -7.55 9.46 -5.85
C ASP A 83 -6.13 10.09 -5.67
N CYS A 84 -5.06 9.44 -6.16
CA CYS A 84 -3.70 10.01 -6.22
C CYS A 84 -3.50 11.00 -7.38
N LEU A 85 -4.29 10.94 -8.47
CA LEU A 85 -4.08 11.77 -9.66
C LEU A 85 -4.07 13.28 -9.34
N PRO A 86 -5.03 13.83 -8.55
CA PRO A 86 -5.00 15.25 -8.19
C PRO A 86 -3.76 15.62 -7.36
N ILE A 87 -3.21 14.67 -6.59
CA ILE A 87 -2.02 14.87 -5.77
C ILE A 87 -0.79 14.98 -6.67
N PHE A 88 -0.64 14.10 -7.66
CA PHE A 88 0.47 14.16 -8.61
C PHE A 88 0.45 15.46 -9.42
N ALA A 89 -0.73 15.89 -9.87
CA ALA A 89 -0.90 17.16 -10.56
C ALA A 89 -0.49 18.35 -9.68
N ALA A 90 -1.02 18.41 -8.45
CA ALA A 90 -0.73 19.50 -7.51
C ALA A 90 0.75 19.56 -7.07
N ALA A 91 1.42 18.41 -6.99
CA ALA A 91 2.83 18.32 -6.61
C ALA A 91 3.81 18.49 -7.80
N GLY A 92 3.31 18.67 -9.03
CA GLY A 92 4.16 18.78 -10.23
C GLY A 92 4.81 17.47 -10.67
N HIS A 93 4.29 16.33 -10.21
CA HIS A 93 4.78 14.99 -10.53
C HIS A 93 4.16 14.47 -11.84
N TYR A 94 4.38 15.19 -12.95
CA TYR A 94 3.69 14.93 -14.23
C TYR A 94 3.97 13.54 -14.82
N ASN A 95 5.18 13.00 -14.66
CA ASN A 95 5.49 11.64 -15.12
C ASN A 95 4.64 10.60 -14.41
N TYR A 96 4.48 10.74 -13.08
CA TYR A 96 3.61 9.86 -12.30
C TYR A 96 2.14 10.08 -12.65
N LEU A 97 1.71 11.34 -12.86
CA LEU A 97 0.35 11.64 -13.29
C LEU A 97 0.01 10.95 -14.61
N ASN A 98 0.85 11.10 -15.64
CA ASN A 98 0.61 10.53 -16.96
C ASN A 98 0.57 9.00 -16.91
N SER A 99 1.56 8.38 -16.27
CA SER A 99 1.62 6.92 -16.14
C SER A 99 0.45 6.37 -15.33
N ALA A 100 0.11 7.00 -14.20
CA ALA A 100 -1.02 6.56 -13.37
C ALA A 100 -2.37 6.77 -14.07
N TYR A 101 -2.52 7.85 -14.85
CA TYR A 101 -3.72 8.11 -15.62
C TYR A 101 -3.94 7.02 -16.69
N LEU A 102 -2.91 6.72 -17.49
CA LEU A 102 -2.96 5.65 -18.49
C LEU A 102 -3.22 4.29 -17.84
N TYR A 103 -2.56 4.01 -16.71
CA TYR A 103 -2.80 2.81 -15.93
C TYR A 103 -4.26 2.68 -15.50
N VAL A 104 -4.85 3.71 -14.88
CA VAL A 104 -6.26 3.68 -14.45
C VAL A 104 -7.19 3.47 -15.64
N GLN A 105 -6.95 4.15 -16.76
CA GLN A 105 -7.75 4.00 -17.97
C GLN A 105 -7.75 2.56 -18.50
N GLU A 106 -6.58 1.95 -18.61
CA GLU A 106 -6.44 0.56 -19.07
C GLU A 106 -7.06 -0.42 -18.06
N MET A 107 -6.79 -0.23 -16.77
CA MET A 107 -7.29 -1.13 -15.73
C MET A 107 -8.80 -1.06 -15.53
N CYS A 108 -9.44 0.08 -15.81
CA CYS A 108 -10.90 0.18 -15.84
C CYS A 108 -11.53 -0.62 -17.00
N GLN A 109 -10.78 -0.91 -18.05
CA GLN A 109 -11.23 -1.71 -19.20
C GLN A 109 -10.78 -3.18 -19.10
N LEU A 110 -10.12 -3.54 -18.00
CA LEU A 110 -9.51 -4.87 -17.82
C LEU A 110 -10.56 -5.99 -17.89
N GLU A 111 -11.74 -5.79 -17.31
CA GLU A 111 -12.83 -6.77 -17.34
C GLU A 111 -13.28 -7.10 -18.78
N ALA A 112 -13.36 -6.10 -19.65
CA ALA A 112 -13.78 -6.27 -21.03
C ALA A 112 -12.66 -6.78 -21.95
N ARG A 113 -11.42 -6.30 -21.76
CA ARG A 113 -10.28 -6.64 -22.62
C ARG A 113 -9.59 -7.95 -22.24
N HIS A 114 -9.50 -8.23 -20.94
CA HIS A 114 -8.75 -9.35 -20.37
C HIS A 114 -9.49 -9.95 -19.16
N PRO A 115 -10.65 -10.60 -19.37
CA PRO A 115 -11.50 -11.09 -18.29
C PRO A 115 -10.81 -12.11 -17.37
N ASP A 116 -9.87 -12.90 -17.90
CA ASP A 116 -9.08 -13.86 -17.13
C ASP A 116 -8.10 -13.17 -16.16
N VAL A 117 -7.50 -12.05 -16.58
CA VAL A 117 -6.65 -11.22 -15.73
C VAL A 117 -7.50 -10.48 -14.69
N TYR A 118 -8.65 -9.97 -15.10
CA TYR A 118 -9.59 -9.33 -14.19
C TYR A 118 -10.08 -10.28 -13.08
N ASP A 119 -10.44 -11.53 -13.40
CA ASP A 119 -10.80 -12.54 -12.39
C ASP A 119 -9.65 -12.73 -11.39
N LYS A 120 -8.42 -12.91 -11.89
CA LYS A 120 -7.25 -13.07 -11.03
C LYS A 120 -7.04 -11.85 -10.12
N PHE A 121 -7.13 -10.65 -10.67
CA PHE A 121 -6.94 -9.42 -9.91
C PHE A 121 -8.03 -9.22 -8.87
N SER A 122 -9.28 -9.49 -9.22
CA SER A 122 -10.44 -9.45 -8.32
C SER A 122 -10.33 -10.44 -7.16
N ARG A 123 -9.65 -11.58 -7.38
CA ARG A 123 -9.28 -12.55 -6.34
C ARG A 123 -8.05 -12.16 -5.51
N GLY A 124 -7.44 -11.01 -5.81
CA GLY A 124 -6.29 -10.46 -5.08
C GLY A 124 -4.93 -10.90 -5.59
N PHE A 125 -4.82 -11.51 -6.78
CA PHE A 125 -3.53 -11.92 -7.34
C PHE A 125 -2.67 -10.76 -7.90
N HIS A 126 -3.14 -9.52 -7.79
CA HIS A 126 -2.33 -8.33 -8.09
C HIS A 126 -1.36 -7.97 -6.94
N VAL A 127 -1.52 -8.59 -5.77
CA VAL A 127 -0.59 -8.47 -4.63
C VAL A 127 0.03 -9.80 -4.30
N ILE A 128 1.23 -9.74 -3.71
CA ILE A 128 1.95 -10.91 -3.23
C ILE A 128 1.62 -11.15 -1.76
N ARG A 129 1.37 -12.40 -1.39
CA ARG A 129 1.09 -12.82 -0.01
C ARG A 129 2.00 -14.00 0.36
N ARG A 130 2.60 -13.95 1.55
CA ARG A 130 3.36 -15.07 2.15
C ARG A 130 2.54 -15.88 3.16
N SER A 131 1.38 -15.36 3.57
CA SER A 131 0.45 -16.03 4.48
C SER A 131 -0.99 -15.77 4.05
N ASN A 132 -1.92 -16.60 4.55
CA ASN A 132 -3.35 -16.47 4.26
C ASN A 132 -4.07 -15.39 5.11
N GLN A 133 -3.32 -14.52 5.79
CA GLN A 133 -3.91 -13.44 6.59
C GLN A 133 -4.45 -12.33 5.68
N CYS A 134 -5.60 -11.76 6.04
CA CYS A 134 -6.27 -10.74 5.23
C CYS A 134 -5.48 -9.43 5.05
N TRP A 135 -4.45 -9.17 5.88
CA TRP A 135 -3.62 -7.97 5.86
C TRP A 135 -2.17 -8.24 5.40
N ALA A 136 -1.92 -9.42 4.83
CA ALA A 136 -0.58 -9.86 4.42
C ALA A 136 -0.21 -9.51 2.97
N GLY A 137 -1.08 -8.83 2.23
CA GLY A 137 -0.77 -8.41 0.85
C GLY A 137 0.33 -7.35 0.81
N LEU A 138 1.24 -7.48 -0.16
CA LEU A 138 2.30 -6.51 -0.44
C LEU A 138 2.38 -6.28 -1.95
N SER A 139 2.72 -5.07 -2.36
CA SER A 139 2.93 -4.78 -3.77
C SER A 139 4.09 -5.60 -4.32
N SER A 140 4.02 -5.95 -5.61
CA SER A 140 5.08 -6.70 -6.29
C SER A 140 6.41 -5.95 -6.25
N ASP A 141 6.37 -4.64 -6.48
CA ASP A 141 7.54 -3.76 -6.44
C ASP A 141 8.22 -3.78 -5.06
N LEU A 142 7.46 -3.61 -3.98
CA LEU A 142 8.00 -3.64 -2.62
C LEU A 142 8.60 -5.02 -2.31
N MET A 143 7.99 -6.10 -2.75
CA MET A 143 8.51 -7.45 -2.55
C MET A 143 9.80 -7.70 -3.33
N ILE A 144 9.85 -7.26 -4.59
CA ILE A 144 11.05 -7.35 -5.42
C ILE A 144 12.16 -6.52 -4.77
N GLU A 145 11.88 -5.29 -4.35
CA GLU A 145 12.88 -4.42 -3.74
C GLU A 145 13.40 -5.00 -2.41
N GLN A 146 12.49 -5.35 -1.50
CA GLN A 146 12.85 -5.73 -0.13
C GLN A 146 13.39 -7.17 -0.01
N THR A 147 13.04 -8.05 -0.95
CA THR A 147 13.53 -9.44 -0.95
C THR A 147 14.65 -9.62 -1.97
N LEU A 148 14.38 -9.33 -3.25
CA LEU A 148 15.31 -9.63 -4.34
C LEU A 148 16.41 -8.57 -4.44
N MET A 149 16.05 -7.29 -4.52
CA MET A 149 17.04 -6.22 -4.68
C MET A 149 17.86 -6.00 -3.42
N ARG A 150 17.30 -6.21 -2.23
CA ARG A 150 18.05 -6.16 -0.97
C ARG A 150 19.17 -7.20 -0.96
N SER A 151 18.89 -8.44 -1.37
CA SER A 151 19.90 -9.50 -1.45
C SER A 151 21.00 -9.22 -2.48
N LEU A 152 20.66 -8.47 -3.55
CA LEU A 152 21.62 -8.00 -4.55
C LEU A 152 22.53 -6.89 -4.02
N LYS A 153 21.97 -5.97 -3.21
CA LYS A 153 22.63 -4.73 -2.78
C LYS A 153 23.35 -4.85 -1.45
N SER A 154 23.04 -5.84 -0.61
CA SER A 154 23.75 -6.06 0.66
C SER A 154 25.25 -6.34 0.46
N SER A 155 26.07 -6.12 1.49
CA SER A 155 27.51 -6.42 1.47
C SER A 155 27.78 -7.88 1.07
N GLY A 156 28.55 -8.10 0.00
CA GLY A 156 28.74 -9.43 -0.61
C GLY A 156 27.75 -9.78 -1.72
N GLY A 157 26.79 -8.89 -2.02
CA GLY A 157 25.83 -8.99 -3.11
C GLY A 157 26.41 -8.53 -4.46
N LEU A 158 25.72 -8.93 -5.53
CA LEU A 158 26.17 -8.82 -6.92
C LEU A 158 26.28 -7.39 -7.48
N THR A 159 25.75 -6.37 -6.79
CA THR A 159 25.85 -4.97 -7.29
C THR A 159 27.16 -4.27 -6.92
N HIS A 160 28.01 -4.89 -6.08
CA HIS A 160 29.36 -4.39 -5.80
C HIS A 160 30.37 -5.03 -6.79
N GLY A 161 30.53 -4.46 -7.99
CA GLY A 161 31.52 -4.92 -8.97
C GLY A 161 31.27 -4.49 -10.42
N SER A 162 32.12 -4.96 -11.34
CA SER A 162 31.97 -4.79 -12.79
C SER A 162 30.78 -5.61 -13.30
N GLY A 163 29.84 -4.96 -14.01
CA GLY A 163 28.52 -5.46 -14.42
C GLY A 163 28.33 -6.95 -14.76
N MET A 164 27.09 -7.44 -14.65
CA MET A 164 26.73 -8.85 -14.87
C MET A 164 26.71 -9.26 -16.35
N THR A 165 27.23 -10.46 -16.66
CA THR A 165 26.95 -11.16 -17.93
C THR A 165 25.51 -11.70 -17.95
N GLU A 166 25.00 -12.10 -19.12
CA GLU A 166 23.65 -12.68 -19.21
C GLU A 166 23.51 -13.99 -18.45
N GLU A 167 24.55 -14.82 -18.46
CA GLU A 167 24.56 -16.12 -17.76
C GLU A 167 24.48 -15.92 -16.25
N MET A 168 25.21 -14.93 -15.73
CA MET A 168 25.12 -14.53 -14.32
C MET A 168 23.71 -14.02 -13.98
N ARG A 169 23.06 -13.28 -14.89
CA ARG A 169 21.69 -12.79 -14.69
C ARG A 169 20.71 -13.95 -14.63
N ALA A 170 20.80 -14.90 -15.57
CA ALA A 170 19.95 -16.07 -15.60
C ALA A 170 20.12 -16.94 -14.35
N LEU A 171 21.36 -17.23 -13.96
CA LEU A 171 21.65 -18.00 -12.74
C LEU A 171 21.09 -17.30 -11.50
N TRP A 172 21.24 -15.98 -11.41
CA TRP A 172 20.68 -15.20 -10.32
C TRP A 172 19.15 -15.26 -10.31
N THR A 173 18.48 -14.98 -11.43
CA THR A 173 17.01 -15.02 -11.53
C THR A 173 16.43 -16.38 -11.10
N MET A 174 17.11 -17.47 -11.43
CA MET A 174 16.66 -18.82 -11.09
C MET A 174 16.96 -19.21 -9.64
N SER A 175 18.08 -18.76 -9.08
CA SER A 175 18.52 -19.16 -7.74
C SER A 175 18.02 -18.24 -6.63
N ILE A 176 17.79 -16.96 -6.92
CA ILE A 176 17.55 -15.95 -5.88
C ILE A 176 16.29 -16.16 -5.04
N PRO A 177 15.15 -16.65 -5.57
CA PRO A 177 13.97 -16.90 -4.73
C PRO A 177 14.30 -17.90 -3.63
N ILE A 178 15.04 -18.95 -3.98
CA ILE A 178 15.47 -20.03 -3.09
C ILE A 178 16.55 -19.52 -2.12
N THR A 179 17.62 -18.90 -2.62
CA THR A 179 18.75 -18.49 -1.78
C THR A 179 18.40 -17.33 -0.84
N SER A 180 17.42 -16.49 -1.19
CA SER A 180 16.94 -15.42 -0.30
C SER A 180 16.28 -15.96 0.97
N GLU A 181 15.60 -17.11 0.90
CA GLU A 181 14.99 -17.76 2.08
C GLU A 181 16.07 -18.28 3.03
N TYR A 182 17.09 -18.97 2.50
CA TYR A 182 18.23 -19.42 3.30
C TYR A 182 19.00 -18.26 3.93
N ASN A 183 19.20 -17.17 3.18
CA ASN A 183 19.89 -15.98 3.70
C ASN A 183 19.10 -15.34 4.85
N ASN A 184 17.77 -15.22 4.73
CA ASN A 184 16.93 -14.71 5.81
C ASN A 184 16.97 -15.62 7.04
N ALA A 185 16.89 -16.94 6.85
CA ALA A 185 16.98 -17.91 7.94
C ALA A 185 18.34 -17.87 8.66
N MET A 186 19.43 -17.68 7.91
CA MET A 186 20.77 -17.54 8.48
C MET A 186 20.96 -16.22 9.24
N GLN A 187 20.36 -15.14 8.76
CA GLN A 187 20.36 -13.86 9.47
C GLN A 187 19.60 -13.94 10.79
N GLU A 188 18.42 -14.59 10.78
CA GLU A 188 17.63 -14.86 11.98
C GLU A 188 18.39 -15.78 12.96
N PHE A 189 19.01 -16.85 12.47
CA PHE A 189 19.79 -17.77 13.30
C PHE A 189 20.98 -17.11 14.01
N ASN A 190 21.63 -16.14 13.36
CA ASN A 190 22.82 -15.48 13.89
C ASN A 190 22.55 -14.14 14.58
N ASP A 191 21.28 -13.70 14.68
CA ASP A 191 20.91 -12.35 15.13
C ASP A 191 21.65 -11.22 14.37
N LEU A 192 21.95 -11.45 13.09
CA LEU A 192 22.63 -10.49 12.22
C LEU A 192 21.66 -9.97 11.17
N THR A 193 21.57 -8.65 11.00
CA THR A 193 20.76 -8.02 9.94
C THR A 193 21.67 -7.27 8.97
N TYR A 194 21.72 -7.70 7.71
CA TYR A 194 22.46 -6.97 6.68
C TYR A 194 21.56 -5.88 6.09
N THR A 195 21.87 -4.62 6.38
CA THR A 195 21.15 -3.46 5.84
C THR A 195 21.99 -2.75 4.78
N THR A 196 21.36 -2.32 3.69
CA THR A 196 21.95 -1.35 2.77
C THR A 196 21.68 0.05 3.31
N SER A 197 22.69 0.77 3.78
CA SER A 197 22.58 2.20 4.06
C SER A 197 22.81 2.97 2.74
N GLU A 198 21.87 3.83 2.36
CA GLU A 198 22.06 4.76 1.23
C GLU A 198 22.95 5.97 1.59
N GLN A 199 23.57 5.97 2.78
CA GLN A 199 24.30 7.14 3.29
C GLN A 199 25.79 7.18 2.94
N HIS A 200 26.29 6.22 2.16
CA HIS A 200 27.64 6.30 1.61
C HIS A 200 27.60 6.23 0.09
N ARG A 201 27.55 7.43 -0.49
CA ARG A 201 28.05 7.71 -1.83
C ARG A 201 29.49 8.18 -1.71
#